data_AF-A0A436QU74-F1
#
_entry.id   AF-A0A436QU74-F1
#
_cell.length_a   1.000
_cell.length_b   1.000
_cell.length_c   1.000
_cell.angle_alpha   90.00
_cell.angle_beta   90.00
_cell.angle_gamma   90.00
#
_symmetry.space_group_name_H-M   'P 1'
#
loop_
_entity.id
_entity.type
_entity.pdbx_description
1 polymer ?
#
loop_
_entity_poly.entity_id
_entity_poly.type
_entity_poly.pdbx_seq_one_letter_code
_entity_poly.pdbx_strand_id
1 'polypeptide(L)'
;AVAMPLSLIPTFAVMAAFDISLNNITLLALSLVVGILVDDAIVEIENIVRHMRQTGISAYQAAIEAADEIGLAVVATTATIVAVFLPVAFMPGVPGKFFFSFAVAVCVSVLFSLLVARMLTPLMGAYLVRAGGHDEDDTPAWVPTYLWLLRKALDHRWITLLAGIAFFAGSMMLATHLPTEFMAAADRGRSMISVELQPGSTIEQTTAVVQDITRRLEKEPAVESVFATIGTAASSGGGPSQSSSSAEVRTATVTVNLKPRAERTMSQQQFEAEASPKLN
;
A
#
# COMPACT_ATOMS: atom_id res chain seq x y z
N ALA A 1 -6.67 15.08 -15.70
CA ALA A 1 -5.44 14.47 -16.26
C ALA A 1 -4.17 15.23 -15.85
N VAL A 2 -4.13 16.56 -15.98
CA VAL A 2 -2.92 17.37 -15.72
C VAL A 2 -2.55 17.48 -14.23
N ALA A 3 -3.52 17.34 -13.31
CA ALA A 3 -3.29 17.43 -11.87
C ALA A 3 -2.35 16.35 -11.31
N MET A 4 -2.42 15.10 -11.81
CA MET A 4 -1.60 14.00 -11.29
C MET A 4 -0.10 14.21 -11.56
N PRO A 5 0.37 14.45 -12.81
CA PRO A 5 1.80 14.67 -13.05
C PRO A 5 2.34 15.89 -12.32
N LEU A 6 1.57 16.99 -12.27
CA LEU A 6 2.02 18.23 -11.63
C LEU A 6 2.09 18.15 -10.11
N SER A 7 1.40 17.20 -9.49
CA SER A 7 1.50 16.95 -8.05
C SER A 7 2.60 15.92 -7.73
N LEU A 8 2.80 14.91 -8.58
CA LEU A 8 3.78 13.84 -8.37
C LEU A 8 5.22 14.24 -8.71
N ILE A 9 5.45 15.00 -9.78
CA ILE A 9 6.81 15.41 -10.19
C ILE A 9 7.52 16.21 -9.08
N PRO A 10 6.89 17.25 -8.48
CA PRO A 10 7.49 17.96 -7.34
C PRO A 10 7.66 17.06 -6.10
N THR A 11 6.79 16.07 -5.92
CA THR A 11 6.93 15.08 -4.84
C THR A 11 8.24 14.31 -4.99
N PHE A 12 8.58 13.84 -6.20
CA PHE A 12 9.86 13.17 -6.45
C PHE A 12 11.06 14.08 -6.20
N ALA A 13 10.96 15.37 -6.55
CA ALA A 13 12.02 16.33 -6.28
C ALA A 13 12.27 16.50 -4.76
N VAL A 14 11.21 16.57 -3.96
CA VAL A 14 11.33 16.63 -2.50
C VAL A 14 11.85 15.31 -1.93
N MET A 15 11.37 14.16 -2.40
CA MET A 15 11.89 12.86 -1.99
C MET A 15 13.39 12.74 -2.25
N ALA A 16 13.86 13.20 -3.43
CA ALA A 16 15.27 13.25 -3.76
C ALA A 16 16.05 14.20 -2.84
N ALA A 17 15.47 15.34 -2.45
CA ALA A 17 16.09 16.27 -1.50
C ALA A 17 16.23 15.70 -0.07
N PHE A 18 15.40 14.72 0.30
CA PHE A 18 15.46 13.99 1.58
C PHE A 18 16.20 12.64 1.48
N ASP A 19 16.90 12.36 0.38
CA ASP A 19 17.58 11.07 0.10
C ASP A 19 16.64 9.84 0.21
N ILE A 20 15.35 10.04 -0.07
CA ILE A 20 14.35 8.97 -0.05
C ILE A 20 14.36 8.26 -1.40
N SER A 21 14.71 6.97 -1.39
CA SER A 21 14.72 6.14 -2.59
C SER A 21 13.32 5.69 -3.01
N LEU A 22 13.18 5.35 -4.30
CA LEU A 22 12.02 4.63 -4.81
C LEU A 22 12.13 3.15 -4.42
N ASN A 23 11.14 2.68 -3.66
CA ASN A 23 11.04 1.32 -3.18
C ASN A 23 9.57 0.91 -3.08
N ASN A 24 9.29 -0.35 -2.72
CA ASN A 24 7.93 -0.85 -2.67
C ASN A 24 7.01 -0.04 -1.73
N ILE A 25 7.54 0.48 -0.62
CA ILE A 25 6.76 1.25 0.34
C ILE A 25 6.43 2.65 -0.19
N THR A 26 7.39 3.33 -0.82
CA THR A 26 7.12 4.64 -1.44
C THR A 26 6.21 4.50 -2.65
N LEU A 27 6.30 3.41 -3.42
CA LEU A 27 5.35 3.11 -4.50
C LEU A 27 3.93 2.85 -3.98
N LEU A 28 3.78 2.14 -2.85
CA LEU A 28 2.50 1.98 -2.18
C LEU A 28 1.92 3.32 -1.72
N ALA A 29 2.76 4.19 -1.15
CA ALA A 29 2.37 5.54 -0.76
C ALA A 29 1.83 6.34 -1.96
N LEU A 30 2.59 6.37 -3.06
CA LEU A 30 2.19 7.09 -4.26
C LEU A 30 0.92 6.50 -4.89
N SER A 31 0.78 5.17 -4.89
CA SER A 31 -0.43 4.51 -5.39
C SER A 31 -1.68 4.87 -4.58
N LEU A 32 -1.57 4.97 -3.25
CA LEU A 32 -2.66 5.44 -2.39
C LEU A 32 -3.01 6.90 -2.71
N VAL A 33 -1.99 7.73 -2.85
CA VAL A 33 -2.16 9.18 -3.01
C VAL A 33 -2.78 9.51 -4.36
N VAL A 34 -2.50 8.78 -5.44
CA VAL A 34 -3.10 9.02 -6.77
C VAL A 34 -4.63 9.15 -6.70
N GLY A 35 -5.32 8.34 -5.90
CA GLY A 35 -6.77 8.47 -5.73
C GLY A 35 -7.19 9.77 -5.04
N ILE A 36 -6.41 10.19 -4.03
CA ILE A 36 -6.63 11.43 -3.26
C ILE A 36 -6.29 12.67 -4.10
N LEU A 37 -5.22 12.62 -4.91
CA LEU A 37 -4.75 13.76 -5.70
C LEU A 37 -5.78 14.27 -6.70
N VAL A 38 -6.59 13.35 -7.22
CA VAL A 38 -7.55 13.68 -8.27
C VAL A 38 -8.86 14.18 -7.67
N ASP A 39 -9.16 13.84 -6.42
CA ASP A 39 -10.42 14.18 -5.76
C ASP A 39 -10.62 15.69 -5.67
N ASP A 40 -9.65 16.42 -5.11
CA ASP A 40 -9.73 17.89 -4.96
C ASP A 40 -9.93 18.59 -6.31
N ALA A 41 -9.20 18.16 -7.34
CA ALA A 41 -9.30 18.74 -8.68
C ALA A 41 -10.62 18.38 -9.38
N ILE A 42 -11.17 17.18 -9.13
CA ILE A 42 -12.49 16.79 -9.65
C ILE A 42 -13.57 17.63 -8.98
N VAL A 43 -13.56 17.73 -7.65
CA VAL A 43 -14.55 18.49 -6.88
C VAL A 43 -14.58 19.94 -7.34
N GLU A 44 -13.42 20.55 -7.55
CA GLU A 44 -13.30 21.92 -8.06
C GLU A 44 -13.93 22.05 -9.45
N ILE A 45 -13.57 21.19 -10.41
CA ILE A 45 -14.12 21.24 -11.78
C ILE A 45 -15.63 20.99 -11.78
N GLU A 46 -16.12 20.04 -10.99
CA GLU A 46 -17.55 19.76 -10.86
C GLU A 46 -18.28 20.98 -10.33
N ASN A 47 -17.71 21.69 -9.35
CA ASN A 47 -18.32 22.89 -8.80
C ASN A 47 -18.37 24.05 -9.82
N ILE A 48 -17.30 24.23 -10.61
CA ILE A 48 -17.26 25.21 -11.71
C ILE A 48 -18.34 24.89 -12.74
N VAL A 49 -18.41 23.63 -13.18
CA VAL A 49 -19.41 23.19 -14.17
C VAL A 49 -20.83 23.32 -13.62
N ARG A 50 -21.05 23.01 -12.33
CA ARG A 50 -22.33 23.19 -11.65
C ARG A 50 -22.76 24.66 -11.67
N HIS A 51 -21.87 25.59 -11.32
CA HIS A 51 -22.15 27.03 -11.37
C HIS A 51 -22.46 27.50 -12.79
N MET A 52 -21.63 27.12 -13.77
CA MET A 52 -21.89 27.47 -15.17
C MET A 52 -23.27 27.01 -15.66
N ARG A 53 -23.71 25.81 -15.23
CA ARG A 53 -25.01 25.25 -15.60
C ARG A 53 -26.19 25.92 -14.89
N GLN A 54 -26.07 26.17 -13.58
CA GLN A 54 -27.18 26.68 -12.75
C GLN A 54 -27.40 28.19 -12.92
N THR A 55 -26.34 28.97 -13.07
CA THR A 55 -26.44 30.44 -13.14
C THR A 55 -26.21 31.00 -14.55
N GLY A 56 -25.76 30.17 -15.50
CA GLY A 56 -25.52 30.56 -16.89
C GLY A 56 -24.34 31.53 -17.06
N ILE A 57 -23.51 31.71 -16.04
CA ILE A 57 -22.37 32.63 -16.06
C ILE A 57 -21.19 32.06 -16.86
N SER A 58 -20.28 32.95 -17.28
CA SER A 58 -19.08 32.56 -18.02
C SER A 58 -18.15 31.65 -17.19
N ALA A 59 -17.38 30.79 -17.86
CA ALA A 59 -16.42 29.88 -17.20
C ALA A 59 -15.44 30.62 -16.28
N TYR A 60 -15.03 31.82 -16.67
CA TYR A 60 -14.15 32.66 -15.87
C TYR A 60 -14.79 33.09 -14.55
N GLN A 61 -16.04 33.54 -14.58
CA GLN A 61 -16.78 33.94 -13.38
C GLN A 61 -17.11 32.74 -12.50
N ALA A 62 -17.56 31.64 -13.10
CA ALA A 62 -17.84 30.40 -12.38
C ALA A 62 -16.58 29.86 -11.68
N ALA A 63 -15.41 29.96 -12.29
CA ALA A 63 -14.15 29.54 -11.68
C ALA A 63 -13.78 30.32 -10.41
N ILE A 64 -14.05 31.63 -10.38
CA ILE A 64 -13.79 32.46 -9.21
C ILE A 64 -14.77 32.11 -8.08
N GLU A 65 -16.06 32.05 -8.40
CA GLU A 65 -17.10 31.83 -7.39
C GLU A 65 -17.05 30.41 -6.81
N ALA A 66 -16.79 29.41 -7.66
CA ALA A 66 -16.62 28.03 -7.22
C ALA A 66 -15.40 27.84 -6.30
N ALA A 67 -14.29 28.53 -6.60
CA ALA A 67 -13.07 28.47 -5.80
C ALA A 67 -13.24 29.12 -4.41
N ASP A 68 -14.04 30.19 -4.33
CA ASP A 68 -14.34 30.85 -3.06
C ASP A 68 -15.31 30.02 -2.19
N GLU A 69 -16.28 29.32 -2.79
CA GLU A 69 -17.29 28.53 -2.07
C GLU A 69 -16.68 27.31 -1.35
N ILE A 70 -15.90 26.49 -2.05
CA ILE A 70 -15.33 25.25 -1.49
C ILE A 70 -13.91 25.50 -0.95
N GLY A 71 -13.46 26.75 -1.04
CA GLY A 71 -12.10 27.18 -0.78
C GLY A 71 -11.59 26.99 0.66
N LEU A 72 -12.46 26.79 1.63
CA LEU A 72 -12.04 26.42 2.98
C LEU A 72 -12.06 24.90 3.19
N ALA A 73 -13.07 24.24 2.61
CA ALA A 73 -13.32 22.82 2.80
C ALA A 73 -12.17 21.96 2.24
N VAL A 74 -11.68 22.23 1.03
CA VAL A 74 -10.57 21.45 0.45
C VAL A 74 -9.27 21.64 1.23
N VAL A 75 -8.96 22.84 1.72
CA VAL A 75 -7.77 23.05 2.58
C VAL A 75 -7.91 22.25 3.87
N ALA A 76 -9.10 22.24 4.46
CA ALA A 76 -9.36 21.49 5.69
C ALA A 76 -9.20 19.98 5.45
N THR A 77 -9.75 19.41 4.38
CA THR A 77 -9.59 17.98 4.07
C THR A 77 -8.14 17.61 3.83
N THR A 78 -7.40 18.38 3.03
CA THR A 78 -5.94 18.19 2.84
C THR A 78 -5.20 18.26 4.18
N ALA A 79 -5.51 19.25 5.03
CA ALA A 79 -4.88 19.40 6.34
C ALA A 79 -5.18 18.22 7.27
N THR A 80 -6.39 17.65 7.23
CA THR A 80 -6.70 16.44 8.02
C THR A 80 -5.89 15.24 7.56
N ILE A 81 -5.67 15.07 6.25
CA ILE A 81 -4.82 14.00 5.71
C ILE A 81 -3.38 14.18 6.21
N VAL A 82 -2.84 15.40 6.13
CA VAL A 82 -1.51 15.70 6.66
C VAL A 82 -1.47 15.46 8.18
N ALA A 83 -2.49 15.85 8.94
CA ALA A 83 -2.55 15.64 10.39
C ALA A 83 -2.57 14.15 10.78
N VAL A 84 -3.15 13.28 9.95
CA VAL A 84 -3.17 11.83 10.18
C VAL A 84 -1.83 11.18 9.81
N PHE A 85 -1.21 11.58 8.69
CA PHE A 85 0.00 10.93 8.18
C PHE A 85 1.31 11.53 8.69
N LEU A 86 1.35 12.82 9.05
CA LEU A 86 2.57 13.46 9.53
C LEU A 86 3.12 12.81 10.83
N PRO A 87 2.31 12.45 11.84
CA PRO A 87 2.81 11.76 13.04
C PRO A 87 3.47 10.41 12.75
N VAL A 88 3.05 9.74 11.68
CA VAL A 88 3.59 8.45 11.25
C VAL A 88 5.08 8.56 10.90
N ALA A 89 5.52 9.72 10.38
CA ALA A 89 6.93 9.99 10.09
C ALA A 89 7.83 10.02 11.35
N PHE A 90 7.25 10.29 12.52
CA PHE A 90 7.97 10.43 13.78
C PHE A 90 7.96 9.14 14.62
N MET A 91 7.46 8.03 14.09
CA MET A 91 7.48 6.76 14.81
C MET A 91 8.92 6.27 15.06
N PRO A 92 9.25 5.81 16.29
CA PRO A 92 10.56 5.28 16.58
C PRO A 92 10.76 3.84 16.06
N GLY A 93 12.02 3.41 16.02
CA GLY A 93 12.38 2.03 15.73
C GLY A 93 12.43 1.66 14.24
N VAL A 94 12.48 0.35 13.98
CA VAL A 94 12.55 -0.22 12.63
C VAL A 94 11.28 0.09 11.80
N PRO A 95 10.05 -0.04 12.34
CA PRO A 95 8.84 0.30 11.59
C PRO A 95 8.82 1.77 11.16
N GLY A 96 9.29 2.67 12.03
CA GLY A 96 9.39 4.11 11.75
C GLY A 96 10.22 4.44 10.52
N LYS A 97 11.33 3.72 10.27
CA LYS A 97 12.16 3.94 9.08
C LYS A 97 11.42 3.61 7.78
N PHE A 98 10.60 2.56 7.79
CA PHE A 98 9.77 2.19 6.65
C PHE A 98 8.65 3.21 6.43
N PHE A 99 8.00 3.62 7.51
CA PHE A 99 6.88 4.57 7.43
C PHE A 99 7.30 6.02 7.24
N PHE A 100 8.55 6.41 7.53
CA PHE A 100 9.05 7.75 7.27
C PHE A 100 8.95 8.09 5.78
N SER A 101 9.50 7.24 4.92
CA SER A 101 9.45 7.43 3.47
C SER A 101 8.01 7.41 2.94
N PHE A 102 7.15 6.58 3.53
CA PHE A 102 5.71 6.54 3.22
C PHE A 102 5.04 7.87 3.57
N ALA A 103 5.18 8.33 4.81
CA ALA A 103 4.51 9.51 5.33
C ALA A 103 4.96 10.79 4.61
N VAL A 104 6.26 10.93 4.33
CA VAL A 104 6.78 12.06 3.57
C VAL A 104 6.22 12.08 2.15
N ALA A 105 6.20 10.93 1.46
CA ALA A 105 5.64 10.84 0.11
C ALA A 105 4.15 11.25 0.09
N VAL A 106 3.34 10.77 1.05
CA VAL A 106 1.92 11.13 1.17
C VAL A 106 1.74 12.61 1.45
N CYS A 107 2.37 13.14 2.50
CA CYS A 107 2.14 14.52 2.95
C CYS A 107 2.58 15.52 1.87
N VAL A 108 3.76 15.33 1.30
CA VAL A 108 4.29 16.23 0.27
C VAL A 108 3.42 16.20 -0.98
N SER A 109 3.00 15.02 -1.41
CA SER A 109 2.18 14.86 -2.61
C SER A 109 0.80 15.49 -2.47
N VAL A 110 0.15 15.30 -1.32
CA VAL A 110 -1.14 15.91 -0.99
C VAL A 110 -1.02 17.44 -0.88
N LEU A 111 0.07 17.98 -0.34
CA LEU A 111 0.31 19.44 -0.30
C LEU A 111 0.50 20.04 -1.70
N PHE A 112 1.25 19.38 -2.58
CA PHE A 112 1.36 19.82 -3.97
C PHE A 112 0.03 19.69 -4.71
N SER A 113 -0.77 18.65 -4.40
CA SER A 113 -2.13 18.51 -4.92
C SER A 113 -2.99 19.70 -4.59
N LEU A 114 -2.98 20.14 -3.33
CA LEU A 114 -3.75 21.30 -2.89
C LEU A 114 -3.33 22.56 -3.66
N LEU A 115 -2.02 22.76 -3.87
CA LEU A 115 -1.52 23.88 -4.65
C LEU A 115 -2.03 23.82 -6.09
N VAL A 116 -1.98 22.65 -6.73
CA VAL A 116 -2.46 22.43 -8.10
C VAL A 116 -3.99 22.58 -8.19
N ALA A 117 -4.72 22.05 -7.22
CA ALA A 117 -6.17 22.16 -7.11
C ALA A 117 -6.62 23.62 -6.94
N ARG A 118 -5.82 24.47 -6.28
CA ARG A 118 -6.20 25.87 -6.02
C ARG A 118 -5.68 26.90 -6.99
N MET A 119 -4.48 26.72 -7.50
CA MET A 119 -3.92 27.68 -8.44
C MET A 119 -4.20 27.29 -9.88
N LEU A 120 -3.89 26.04 -10.23
CA LEU A 120 -3.90 25.61 -11.62
C LEU A 120 -5.30 25.22 -12.09
N THR A 121 -6.05 24.49 -11.25
CA THR A 121 -7.35 23.91 -11.66
C THR A 121 -8.40 24.97 -11.98
N PRO A 122 -8.61 26.02 -11.16
CA PRO A 122 -9.57 27.08 -11.47
C PRO A 122 -9.11 27.91 -12.67
N LEU A 123 -7.80 28.18 -12.78
CA LEU A 123 -7.22 28.87 -13.92
C LEU A 123 -7.44 28.11 -15.23
N MET A 124 -7.16 26.80 -15.24
CA MET A 124 -7.45 25.95 -16.39
C MET A 124 -8.95 25.86 -16.66
N GLY A 125 -9.77 25.76 -15.60
CA GLY A 125 -11.23 25.76 -15.68
C GLY A 125 -11.77 26.98 -16.41
N ALA A 126 -11.31 28.16 -16.02
CA ALA A 126 -11.72 29.44 -16.57
C ALA A 126 -11.52 29.57 -18.10
N TYR A 127 -10.49 28.94 -18.65
CA TYR A 127 -10.13 29.07 -20.08
C TYR A 127 -10.45 27.83 -20.94
N LEU A 128 -10.49 26.63 -20.35
CA LEU A 128 -10.60 25.38 -21.10
C LEU A 128 -11.96 24.71 -20.95
N VAL A 129 -12.69 24.96 -19.86
CA VAL A 129 -14.01 24.35 -19.65
C VAL A 129 -15.04 25.08 -20.49
N ARG A 130 -15.82 24.30 -21.25
CA ARG A 130 -16.98 24.77 -21.99
C ARG A 130 -18.21 24.16 -21.35
N ALA A 131 -19.22 24.98 -21.03
CA ALA A 131 -20.53 24.45 -20.67
C ALA A 131 -21.13 23.77 -21.89
N GLY A 132 -21.07 22.43 -21.93
CA GLY A 132 -21.93 21.66 -22.82
C GLY A 132 -23.36 21.77 -22.32
N GLY A 133 -24.30 22.13 -23.21
CA GLY A 133 -25.72 22.15 -22.91
C GLY A 133 -26.24 20.74 -22.67
N HIS A 134 -26.57 20.45 -21.40
CA HIS A 134 -27.45 19.37 -20.99
C HIS A 134 -28.36 19.95 -19.90
N ASP A 135 -29.66 19.71 -20.05
CA ASP A 135 -30.74 20.26 -19.24
C ASP A 135 -30.68 19.84 -17.76
N GLU A 136 -31.31 20.66 -16.92
CA GLU A 136 -31.32 20.68 -15.44
C GLU A 136 -31.87 19.43 -14.72
N ASP A 137 -32.18 18.32 -15.41
CA ASP A 137 -32.95 17.20 -14.87
C ASP A 137 -32.21 15.85 -14.75
N ASP A 138 -30.88 15.83 -14.87
CA ASP A 138 -30.11 14.58 -14.74
C ASP A 138 -29.87 14.18 -13.28
N THR A 139 -30.92 14.23 -12.45
CA THR A 139 -30.85 13.72 -11.08
C THR A 139 -30.75 12.20 -11.15
N PRO A 140 -29.65 11.59 -10.69
CA PRO A 140 -29.50 10.14 -10.81
C PRO A 140 -30.66 9.40 -10.12
N ALA A 141 -31.14 8.31 -10.73
CA ALA A 141 -32.30 7.55 -10.24
C ALA A 141 -32.17 7.04 -8.78
N TRP A 142 -30.97 7.04 -8.20
CA TRP A 142 -30.72 6.65 -6.82
C TRP A 142 -30.95 7.78 -5.80
N VAL A 143 -30.96 9.05 -6.23
CA VAL A 143 -31.11 10.22 -5.34
C VAL A 143 -32.44 10.20 -4.57
N PRO A 144 -33.61 9.87 -5.17
CA PRO A 144 -34.85 9.76 -4.42
C PRO A 144 -34.80 8.69 -3.33
N THR A 145 -34.17 7.56 -3.61
CA THR A 145 -33.98 6.47 -2.64
C THR A 145 -33.05 6.88 -1.50
N TYR A 146 -31.97 7.60 -1.82
CA TYR A 146 -31.07 8.19 -0.83
C TYR A 146 -31.80 9.18 0.08
N LEU A 147 -32.60 10.09 -0.49
CA LEU A 147 -33.37 11.07 0.28
C LEU A 147 -34.43 10.40 1.16
N TRP A 148 -35.07 9.32 0.69
CA TRP A 148 -36.00 8.53 1.49
C TRP A 148 -35.31 7.88 2.69
N LEU A 149 -34.15 7.25 2.48
CA LEU A 149 -33.37 6.63 3.54
C LEU A 149 -32.86 7.66 4.56
N LEU A 150 -32.37 8.81 4.07
CA LEU A 150 -31.89 9.91 4.89
C LEU A 150 -32.99 10.46 5.80
N ARG A 151 -34.20 10.69 5.26
CA ARG A 151 -35.36 11.13 6.05
C ARG A 151 -35.70 10.10 7.14
N LYS A 152 -35.76 8.81 6.79
CA LYS A 152 -36.02 7.74 7.76
C LYS A 152 -34.96 7.69 8.87
N ALA A 153 -33.69 7.90 8.53
CA ALA A 153 -32.58 7.95 9.47
C ALA A 153 -32.68 9.14 10.43
N LEU A 154 -33.09 10.32 9.93
CA LEU A 154 -33.29 11.52 10.74
C LEU A 154 -34.52 11.42 11.65
N ASP A 155 -35.63 10.86 11.15
CA ASP A 155 -36.86 10.65 11.92
C ASP A 155 -36.62 9.72 13.13
N HIS A 156 -35.75 8.72 12.96
CA HIS A 156 -35.43 7.71 13.98
C HIS A 156 -34.04 7.92 14.60
N ARG A 157 -33.71 9.17 14.97
CA ARG A 157 -32.39 9.58 15.52
C ARG A 157 -31.83 8.69 16.64
N TRP A 158 -32.68 8.13 17.51
CA TRP A 158 -32.23 7.24 18.58
C TRP A 158 -31.84 5.86 18.07
N ILE A 159 -32.56 5.33 17.08
CA ILE A 159 -32.25 4.04 16.46
C ILE A 159 -30.95 4.17 15.66
N THR A 160 -30.76 5.27 14.93
CA THR A 160 -29.51 5.50 14.17
C THR A 160 -28.31 5.71 15.08
N LEU A 161 -28.48 6.42 16.19
CA LEU A 161 -27.43 6.57 17.20
C LEU A 161 -27.07 5.22 17.87
N LEU A 162 -28.06 4.43 18.28
CA LEU A 162 -27.82 3.10 18.85
C LEU A 162 -27.19 2.13 17.85
N ALA A 163 -27.63 2.16 16.59
CA ALA A 163 -27.04 1.35 15.52
C ALA A 163 -25.57 1.74 15.28
N GLY A 164 -25.26 3.04 15.29
CA GLY A 164 -23.89 3.53 15.17
C GLY A 164 -22.99 3.08 16.34
N ILE A 165 -23.49 3.18 17.57
CA ILE A 165 -22.76 2.71 18.77
C ILE A 165 -22.57 1.19 18.74
N ALA A 166 -23.61 0.43 18.38
CA ALA A 166 -23.54 -1.02 18.26
C ALA A 166 -22.53 -1.45 17.18
N PHE A 167 -22.52 -0.74 16.04
CA PHE A 167 -21.54 -0.99 14.97
C PHE A 167 -20.11 -0.69 15.43
N PHE A 168 -19.89 0.44 16.12
CA PHE A 168 -18.58 0.79 16.68
C PHE A 168 -18.11 -0.24 17.71
N ALA A 169 -18.97 -0.64 18.65
CA ALA A 169 -18.65 -1.65 19.66
C ALA A 169 -18.38 -3.02 19.04
N GLY A 170 -19.17 -3.42 18.04
CA GLY A 170 -18.96 -4.65 17.28
C GLY A 170 -17.64 -4.65 16.50
N SER A 171 -17.29 -3.52 15.87
CA SER A 171 -16.01 -3.34 15.18
C SER A 171 -14.82 -3.43 16.15
N MET A 172 -14.92 -2.79 17.31
CA MET A 172 -13.88 -2.82 18.36
C MET A 172 -13.69 -4.24 18.91
N MET A 173 -14.80 -4.97 19.14
CA MET A 173 -14.75 -6.37 19.58
C MET A 173 -14.03 -7.24 18.53
N LEU A 174 -14.38 -7.09 17.26
CA LEU A 174 -13.75 -7.85 16.18
C LEU A 174 -12.25 -7.55 16.04
N ALA A 175 -11.84 -6.29 16.24
CA ALA A 175 -10.44 -5.89 16.18
C ALA A 175 -9.56 -6.64 17.20
N THR A 176 -10.09 -6.98 18.38
CA THR A 176 -9.35 -7.75 19.40
C THR A 176 -9.13 -9.22 19.04
N HIS A 177 -9.87 -9.74 18.07
CA HIS A 177 -9.76 -11.13 17.61
C HIS A 177 -8.84 -11.29 16.38
N LEU A 178 -8.31 -10.20 15.83
CA LEU A 178 -7.45 -10.26 14.66
C LEU A 178 -6.01 -10.59 15.07
N PRO A 179 -5.41 -11.67 14.52
CA PRO A 179 -4.00 -11.98 14.78
C PRO A 179 -3.12 -10.87 14.21
N THR A 180 -2.14 -10.43 14.99
CA THR A 180 -1.20 -9.39 14.56
C THR A 180 -0.01 -10.02 13.85
N GLU A 181 0.17 -9.72 12.58
CA GLU A 181 1.36 -10.08 11.82
C GLU A 181 2.09 -8.80 11.38
N PHE A 182 3.39 -8.71 11.62
CA PHE A 182 4.14 -7.49 11.32
C PHE A 182 4.34 -7.28 9.81
N MET A 183 4.73 -8.33 9.10
CA MET A 183 4.85 -8.34 7.65
C MET A 183 4.48 -9.72 7.14
N ALA A 184 3.62 -9.78 6.13
CA ALA A 184 3.31 -11.02 5.44
C ALA A 184 4.59 -11.59 4.82
N ALA A 185 4.79 -12.91 4.97
CA ALA A 185 5.89 -13.60 4.32
C ALA A 185 5.78 -13.42 2.79
N ALA A 186 6.78 -12.75 2.20
CA ALA A 186 6.83 -12.55 0.76
C ALA A 186 7.33 -13.81 0.05
N ASP A 187 6.66 -14.18 -1.04
CA ASP A 187 7.12 -15.26 -1.89
C ASP A 187 8.26 -14.76 -2.79
N ARG A 188 9.49 -15.14 -2.45
CA ARG A 188 10.71 -14.77 -3.20
C ARG A 188 11.13 -15.86 -4.19
N GLY A 189 10.35 -16.93 -4.34
CA GLY A 189 10.72 -18.09 -5.16
C GLY A 189 11.99 -18.78 -4.68
N ARG A 190 12.39 -18.61 -3.41
CA ARG A 190 13.59 -19.23 -2.84
C ARG A 190 13.32 -19.63 -1.40
N SER A 191 13.48 -20.91 -1.13
CA SER A 191 13.43 -21.46 0.23
C SER A 191 14.82 -21.87 0.70
N MET A 192 15.08 -21.79 1.99
CA MET A 192 16.39 -22.09 2.59
C MET A 192 16.20 -23.09 3.72
N ILE A 193 16.88 -24.23 3.60
CA ILE A 193 16.80 -25.35 4.55
C ILE A 193 18.16 -25.48 5.24
N SER A 194 18.17 -25.38 6.56
CA SER A 194 19.36 -25.63 7.37
C SER A 194 19.36 -27.09 7.81
N VAL A 195 20.45 -27.81 7.52
CA VAL A 195 20.65 -29.21 7.89
C VAL A 195 21.81 -29.29 8.89
N GLU A 196 21.56 -29.89 10.04
CA GLU A 196 22.54 -30.02 11.12
C GLU A 196 22.59 -31.47 11.61
N LEU A 197 23.78 -32.09 11.53
CA LEU A 197 24.02 -33.44 12.04
C LEU A 197 24.54 -33.42 13.48
N GLN A 198 24.55 -34.61 14.10
CA GLN A 198 25.09 -34.80 15.45
C GLN A 198 26.56 -34.37 15.55
N PRO A 199 27.00 -33.82 16.71
CA PRO A 199 28.40 -33.48 16.94
C PRO A 199 29.33 -34.67 16.67
N GLY A 200 30.41 -34.44 15.93
CA GLY A 200 31.38 -35.47 15.55
C GLY A 200 31.12 -36.13 14.18
N SER A 201 30.05 -35.76 13.46
CA SER A 201 29.82 -36.23 12.09
C SER A 201 30.88 -35.73 11.12
N THR A 202 31.33 -36.59 10.21
CA THR A 202 32.33 -36.24 9.19
C THR A 202 31.70 -35.49 8.01
N ILE A 203 32.52 -34.82 7.20
CA ILE A 203 32.03 -34.07 6.02
C ILE A 203 31.36 -34.99 5.01
N GLU A 204 31.84 -36.23 4.90
CA GLU A 204 31.29 -37.25 4.01
C GLU A 204 29.88 -37.67 4.45
N GLN A 205 29.65 -37.79 5.76
CA GLN A 205 28.33 -38.11 6.31
C GLN A 205 27.33 -36.98 6.06
N THR A 206 27.73 -35.73 6.33
CA THR A 206 26.92 -34.54 6.00
C THR A 206 26.62 -34.48 4.51
N THR A 207 27.62 -34.75 3.67
CA THR A 207 27.47 -34.75 2.20
C THR A 207 26.49 -35.81 1.73
N ALA A 208 26.54 -37.02 2.28
CA ALA A 208 25.62 -38.09 1.91
C ALA A 208 24.16 -37.74 2.22
N VAL A 209 23.90 -37.16 3.41
CA VAL A 209 22.56 -36.73 3.82
C VAL A 209 22.05 -35.58 2.94
N VAL A 210 22.89 -34.57 2.70
CA VAL A 210 22.55 -33.41 1.87
C VAL A 210 22.29 -33.83 0.42
N GLN A 211 23.04 -34.78 -0.12
CA GLN A 211 22.81 -35.33 -1.45
C GLN A 211 21.47 -36.09 -1.54
N ASP A 212 21.08 -36.84 -0.51
CA ASP A 212 19.78 -37.51 -0.48
C ASP A 212 18.64 -36.49 -0.44
N ILE A 213 18.74 -35.46 0.41
CA ILE A 213 17.79 -34.34 0.48
C ILE A 213 17.67 -33.65 -0.89
N THR A 214 18.81 -33.35 -1.52
CA THR A 214 18.85 -32.69 -2.83
C THR A 214 18.11 -33.52 -3.89
N ARG A 215 18.37 -34.83 -3.98
CA ARG A 215 17.69 -35.72 -4.95
C ARG A 215 16.18 -35.84 -4.71
N ARG A 216 15.72 -35.74 -3.46
CA ARG A 216 14.29 -35.74 -3.13
C ARG A 216 13.63 -34.44 -3.59
N LEU A 217 14.28 -33.31 -3.32
CA LEU A 217 13.78 -31.98 -3.69
C LEU A 217 13.77 -31.75 -5.21
N GLU A 218 14.76 -32.27 -5.95
CA GLU A 218 14.79 -32.18 -7.41
C GLU A 218 13.62 -32.90 -8.12
N LYS A 219 12.99 -33.88 -7.45
CA LYS A 219 11.83 -34.59 -8.00
C LYS A 219 10.53 -33.79 -7.88
N GLU A 220 10.49 -32.77 -7.04
CA GLU A 220 9.30 -31.95 -6.86
C GLU A 220 9.12 -31.00 -8.07
N PRO A 221 7.96 -31.01 -8.75
CA PRO A 221 7.77 -30.25 -9.99
C PRO A 221 7.83 -28.73 -9.80
N ALA A 222 7.72 -28.25 -8.55
CA ALA A 222 7.80 -26.83 -8.18
C ALA A 222 9.25 -26.30 -8.09
N VAL A 223 10.25 -27.18 -8.04
CA VAL A 223 11.67 -26.84 -7.88
C VAL A 223 12.32 -26.64 -9.25
N GLU A 224 13.12 -25.59 -9.39
CA GLU A 224 13.91 -25.30 -10.60
C GLU A 224 15.36 -25.73 -10.42
N SER A 225 15.98 -25.35 -9.29
CA SER A 225 17.35 -25.73 -8.95
C SER A 225 17.54 -25.83 -7.46
N VAL A 226 18.43 -26.73 -7.05
CA VAL A 226 18.85 -26.90 -5.66
C VAL A 226 20.34 -26.64 -5.58
N PHE A 227 20.75 -25.79 -4.67
CA PHE A 227 22.15 -25.49 -4.39
C PHE A 227 22.44 -25.75 -2.92
N ALA A 228 23.40 -26.62 -2.63
CA ALA A 228 23.79 -26.94 -1.27
C ALA A 228 25.21 -26.47 -0.97
N THR A 229 25.43 -25.89 0.21
CA THR A 229 26.75 -25.54 0.73
C THR A 229 26.97 -26.27 2.04
N ILE A 230 28.08 -27.00 2.15
CA ILE A 230 28.37 -27.90 3.27
C ILE A 230 29.63 -27.40 3.97
N GLY A 231 29.63 -27.39 5.30
CA GLY A 231 30.84 -27.08 6.08
C GLY A 231 31.19 -25.58 6.13
N THR A 232 30.36 -24.70 5.59
CA THR A 232 30.57 -23.25 5.60
C THR A 232 29.72 -22.57 6.66
N ALA A 233 30.26 -21.49 7.24
CA ALA A 233 29.50 -20.54 8.05
C ALA A 233 28.25 -20.08 7.27
N ALA A 234 27.07 -20.52 7.69
CA ALA A 234 25.83 -20.16 7.02
C ALA A 234 25.50 -18.69 7.32
N SER A 235 25.81 -17.78 6.39
CA SER A 235 25.31 -16.40 6.43
C SER A 235 23.89 -16.34 5.84
N SER A 236 22.91 -16.82 6.60
CA SER A 236 21.51 -16.71 6.19
C SER A 236 20.90 -15.38 6.66
N GLY A 237 20.64 -14.48 5.71
CA GLY A 237 19.71 -13.36 5.91
C GLY A 237 20.32 -11.95 5.96
N GLY A 238 19.73 -11.03 5.19
CA GLY A 238 20.00 -9.59 5.24
C GLY A 238 19.31 -8.91 6.43
N GLY A 239 19.58 -9.39 7.65
CA GLY A 239 19.05 -8.83 8.90
C GLY A 239 20.18 -8.43 9.88
N PRO A 240 19.90 -7.58 10.89
CA PRO A 240 20.92 -7.10 11.85
C PRO A 240 21.55 -8.19 12.74
N SER A 241 20.99 -9.41 12.74
CA SER A 241 21.46 -10.55 13.54
C SER A 241 22.36 -11.49 12.73
N GLN A 242 23.38 -10.96 12.07
CA GLN A 242 24.43 -11.80 11.47
C GLN A 242 25.33 -12.36 12.58
N SER A 243 24.97 -13.52 13.13
CA SER A 243 25.94 -14.36 13.81
C SER A 243 26.71 -15.14 12.75
N SER A 244 27.95 -14.75 12.49
CA SER A 244 28.91 -15.60 11.79
C SER A 244 29.16 -16.84 12.66
N SER A 245 28.42 -17.93 12.42
CA SER A 245 28.77 -19.22 13.02
C SER A 245 30.11 -19.69 12.42
N SER A 246 30.97 -20.31 13.23
CA SER A 246 32.19 -20.92 12.71
C SER A 246 31.84 -21.94 11.61
N ALA A 247 32.74 -22.13 10.64
CA ALA A 247 32.61 -23.18 9.65
C ALA A 247 32.55 -24.55 10.36
N GLU A 248 31.40 -25.23 10.32
CA GLU A 248 31.17 -26.49 11.00
C GLU A 248 30.85 -27.60 10.01
N VAL A 249 31.66 -28.66 10.04
CA VAL A 249 31.59 -29.83 9.14
C VAL A 249 30.23 -30.56 9.19
N ARG A 250 29.51 -30.44 10.30
CA ARG A 250 28.18 -31.05 10.54
C ARG A 250 27.00 -30.21 10.04
N THR A 251 27.26 -28.99 9.55
CA THR A 251 26.23 -28.06 9.11
C THR A 251 26.24 -27.91 7.59
N ALA A 252 25.05 -27.80 7.01
CA ALA A 252 24.87 -27.51 5.59
C ALA A 252 23.65 -26.62 5.38
N THR A 253 23.73 -25.73 4.39
CA THR A 253 22.61 -24.91 3.94
C THR A 253 22.20 -25.33 2.55
N VAL A 254 20.95 -25.74 2.38
CA VAL A 254 20.35 -26.10 1.09
C VAL A 254 19.43 -24.97 0.66
N THR A 255 19.80 -24.28 -0.41
CA THR A 255 19.00 -23.23 -1.05
C THR A 255 18.23 -23.84 -2.21
N VAL A 256 16.90 -23.81 -2.11
CA VAL A 256 15.99 -24.30 -3.15
C VAL A 256 15.44 -23.11 -3.91
N ASN A 257 15.77 -22.99 -5.19
CA ASN A 257 15.12 -22.04 -6.09
C ASN A 257 13.88 -22.71 -6.69
N LEU A 258 12.73 -22.08 -6.46
CA LEU A 258 11.44 -22.49 -7.00
C LEU A 258 11.23 -21.85 -8.36
N LYS A 259 10.44 -22.53 -9.21
CA LYS A 259 10.02 -21.97 -10.49
C LYS A 259 9.29 -20.63 -10.33
N PRO A 260 9.28 -19.78 -11.38
CA PRO A 260 8.51 -18.54 -11.38
C PRO A 260 7.06 -18.76 -10.94
N ARG A 261 6.48 -17.79 -10.21
CA ARG A 261 5.13 -17.93 -9.63
C ARG A 261 4.05 -18.28 -10.67
N ALA A 262 4.22 -17.88 -11.93
CA ALA A 262 3.30 -18.20 -13.02
C ALA A 262 3.33 -19.68 -13.45
N GLU A 263 4.42 -20.39 -13.19
CA GLU A 263 4.64 -21.78 -13.63
C GLU A 263 4.38 -22.81 -12.50
N ARG A 264 4.09 -22.35 -11.28
CA ARG A 264 3.83 -23.22 -10.13
C ARG A 264 2.46 -22.96 -9.51
N THR A 265 1.79 -24.05 -9.15
CA THR A 265 0.49 -24.03 -8.48
C THR A 265 0.61 -23.65 -6.99
N MET A 266 1.74 -23.95 -6.35
CA MET A 266 1.94 -23.78 -4.91
C MET A 266 2.73 -22.51 -4.57
N SER A 267 2.36 -21.85 -3.46
CA SER A 267 3.15 -20.74 -2.91
C SER A 267 4.42 -21.26 -2.22
N GLN A 268 5.39 -20.38 -2.00
CA GLN A 268 6.61 -20.73 -1.27
C GLN A 268 6.29 -21.26 0.14
N GLN A 269 5.33 -20.64 0.83
CA GLN A 269 4.92 -21.05 2.18
C GLN A 269 4.28 -22.45 2.18
N GLN A 270 3.50 -22.77 1.15
CA GLN A 270 2.89 -24.09 0.99
C GLN A 270 3.95 -25.15 0.71
N PHE A 271 4.94 -24.82 -0.11
CA PHE A 271 6.09 -25.70 -0.35
C PHE A 271 6.88 -25.95 0.94
N GLU A 272 7.15 -24.91 1.73
CA GLU A 272 7.84 -25.03 3.02
C GLU A 272 7.06 -25.89 4.02
N ALA A 273 5.74 -25.70 4.10
CA ALA A 273 4.85 -26.48 4.96
C ALA A 273 4.78 -27.96 4.56
N GLU A 274 4.85 -28.28 3.26
CA GLU A 274 4.80 -29.66 2.77
C GLU A 274 6.17 -30.35 2.79
N ALA A 275 7.25 -29.62 2.52
CA ALA A 275 8.61 -30.15 2.50
C ALA A 275 9.14 -30.42 3.91
N SER A 276 8.81 -29.58 4.90
CA SER A 276 9.28 -29.73 6.28
C SER A 276 9.00 -31.12 6.90
N PRO A 277 7.79 -31.69 6.86
CA PRO A 277 7.52 -33.02 7.42
C PRO A 277 8.09 -34.18 6.60
N LYS A 278 8.41 -33.99 5.31
CA LYS A 278 9.02 -35.03 4.45
C LYS A 278 10.54 -35.17 4.65
N LEU A 279 11.16 -34.19 5.31
CA LEU A 279 12.61 -34.06 5.48
C LEU A 279 13.09 -34.34 6.91
N ASN A 280 12.19 -34.38 7.90
CA ASN A 280 12.44 -34.91 9.24
C ASN A 280 12.34 -36.44 9.25
#